data_AF-A0A7J5W2J4-F1
#
_entry.id   AF-A0A7J5W2J4-F1
#
_cell.length_a   1.000
_cell.length_b   1.000
_cell.length_c   1.000
_cell.angle_alpha   90.00
_cell.angle_beta   90.00
_cell.angle_gamma   90.00
#
_symmetry.space_group_name_H-M   'P 1'
#
loop_
_entity.id
_entity.type
_entity.pdbx_description
1 polymer ?
#
loop_
_entity_poly.entity_id
_entity_poly.type
_entity_poly.pdbx_seq_one_letter_code
_entity_poly.pdbx_strand_id
1 'polypeptide(L)'
;MNFSICYNGKPLIFNNIQSLSTRIEIAFCEDDEILLACRTDSGNNSFSILSAKELPIGALAGKKIFNYEFLLKHLQSATAFEVLRNAVQENTDISKLNQKTVVLIIYFYFTDTSLSVTQMTDWLIESGVAADESENLAMAIYLAATERPDDNSKFINDTQNDISFSSEPDFTEIHRFNTVNDFFNHTFSAETGKTRLLFDDYQQYSKPSGDNNQEFYNCGEIPETSFLVEDHNHLILGLSCSLAEVMSIYEFSAPEIYSFIRQHSSFSDRTLKSLGGFLEEFYSEILDLLDKTGIHCSIKLLDNQHKTVSIGLIDFNTAYGFSFYIPGYLPVFMDVEKARQTFD
;
A
#
# COMPACT_ATOMS: atom_id res chain seq x y z
N MET A 1 -19.34 8.74 -17.01
CA MET A 1 -19.94 8.29 -15.73
C MET A 1 -19.88 9.44 -14.73
N ASN A 2 -20.82 9.51 -13.78
CA ASN A 2 -20.68 10.34 -12.60
C ASN A 2 -20.20 9.46 -11.46
N PHE A 3 -19.23 9.95 -10.69
CA PHE A 3 -18.61 9.21 -9.60
C PHE A 3 -18.62 10.07 -8.33
N SER A 4 -18.91 9.49 -7.18
CA SER A 4 -19.03 10.23 -5.93
C SER A 4 -18.28 9.55 -4.80
N ILE A 5 -17.52 10.34 -4.04
CA ILE A 5 -16.80 9.89 -2.85
C ILE A 5 -17.25 10.67 -1.61
N CYS A 6 -16.97 10.14 -0.43
CA CYS A 6 -17.06 10.89 0.81
C CYS A 6 -15.73 11.61 1.03
N TYR A 7 -15.72 12.94 0.97
CA TYR A 7 -14.58 13.79 1.27
C TYR A 7 -14.91 14.64 2.50
N ASN A 8 -14.18 14.48 3.60
CA ASN A 8 -14.41 15.19 4.86
C ASN A 8 -15.86 15.09 5.38
N GLY A 9 -16.49 13.92 5.22
CA GLY A 9 -17.88 13.69 5.61
C GLY A 9 -18.92 14.33 4.69
N LYS A 10 -18.53 14.81 3.51
CA LYS A 10 -19.43 15.40 2.51
C LYS A 10 -19.28 14.71 1.15
N PRO A 11 -20.35 14.64 0.33
CA PRO A 11 -20.22 14.09 -1.02
C PRO A 11 -19.39 15.02 -1.91
N LEU A 12 -18.37 14.47 -2.56
CA LEU A 12 -17.64 15.11 -3.66
C LEU A 12 -17.96 14.35 -4.95
N ILE A 13 -18.50 15.07 -5.95
CA ILE A 13 -19.00 14.49 -7.20
C ILE A 13 -18.07 14.87 -8.35
N PHE A 14 -17.59 13.85 -9.05
CA PHE A 14 -16.85 13.97 -10.30
C PHE A 14 -17.77 13.66 -11.48
N ASN A 15 -17.86 14.60 -12.42
CA ASN A 15 -18.68 14.47 -13.61
C ASN A 15 -17.81 14.15 -14.83
N ASN A 16 -18.41 13.56 -15.86
CA ASN A 16 -17.76 13.27 -17.13
C ASN A 16 -16.53 12.34 -17.04
N ILE A 17 -16.52 11.41 -16.09
CA ILE A 17 -15.47 10.41 -15.96
C ILE A 17 -15.56 9.44 -17.14
N GLN A 18 -14.46 9.36 -17.90
CA GLN A 18 -14.36 8.52 -19.10
C GLN A 18 -14.03 7.07 -18.73
N SER A 19 -13.15 6.89 -17.74
CA SER A 19 -12.70 5.60 -17.24
C SER A 19 -12.27 5.71 -15.78
N LEU A 20 -12.09 4.59 -15.11
CA LEU A 20 -11.60 4.56 -13.72
C LEU A 20 -10.09 4.78 -13.61
N SER A 21 -9.38 4.71 -14.74
CA SER A 21 -8.01 5.18 -14.90
C SER A 21 -7.91 6.70 -15.14
N THR A 22 -9.04 7.41 -15.24
CA THR A 22 -9.02 8.87 -15.35
C THR A 22 -8.34 9.45 -14.11
N ARG A 23 -7.20 10.12 -14.32
CA ARG A 23 -6.48 10.81 -13.26
C ARG A 23 -7.22 12.08 -12.90
N ILE A 24 -7.39 12.30 -11.61
CA ILE A 24 -8.08 13.47 -11.09
C ILE A 24 -7.22 14.19 -10.06
N GLU A 25 -7.54 15.46 -9.89
CA GLU A 25 -7.09 16.29 -8.79
C GLU A 25 -8.28 16.51 -7.86
N ILE A 26 -8.07 16.30 -6.57
CA ILE A 26 -9.10 16.62 -5.58
C ILE A 26 -9.07 18.13 -5.37
N ALA A 27 -10.13 18.80 -5.82
CA ALA A 27 -10.26 20.25 -5.68
C ALA A 27 -10.00 20.67 -4.23
N PHE A 28 -9.40 21.86 -4.06
CA PHE A 28 -9.05 22.46 -2.76
C PHE A 28 -7.89 21.78 -2.00
N CYS A 29 -7.15 20.88 -2.63
CA CYS A 29 -5.91 20.34 -2.08
C CYS A 29 -4.68 21.01 -2.70
N GLU A 30 -3.58 21.09 -1.96
CA GLU A 30 -2.28 21.55 -2.46
C GLU A 30 -1.56 20.44 -3.25
N ASP A 31 -0.61 20.81 -4.12
CA ASP A 31 0.07 19.88 -5.04
C ASP A 31 0.85 18.76 -4.34
N ASP A 32 1.35 19.00 -3.13
CA ASP A 32 2.09 18.04 -2.31
C ASP A 32 1.31 17.56 -1.08
N GLU A 33 0.01 17.83 -1.04
CA GLU A 33 -0.89 17.36 0.02
C GLU A 33 -1.04 15.83 -0.02
N ILE A 34 -0.98 15.23 1.17
CA ILE A 34 -1.37 13.84 1.37
C ILE A 34 -2.71 13.76 2.10
N LEU A 35 -3.50 12.76 1.78
CA LEU A 35 -4.84 12.54 2.31
C LEU A 35 -4.92 11.18 2.99
N LEU A 36 -5.73 11.08 4.04
CA LEU A 36 -6.04 9.79 4.66
C LEU A 36 -7.25 9.19 3.95
N ALA A 37 -7.14 7.95 3.49
CA ALA A 37 -8.24 7.19 2.96
C ALA A 37 -8.60 6.03 3.89
N CYS A 38 -9.90 5.83 4.11
CA CYS A 38 -10.45 4.72 4.87
C CYS A 38 -11.43 3.93 4.00
N ARG A 39 -11.23 2.60 3.93
CA ARG A 39 -12.17 1.65 3.32
C ARG A 39 -12.77 0.81 4.43
N THR A 40 -14.06 0.51 4.33
CA THR A 40 -14.76 -0.35 5.30
C THR A 40 -15.30 -1.57 4.58
N ASP A 41 -14.76 -2.76 4.88
CA ASP A 41 -15.18 -4.04 4.30
C ASP A 41 -15.58 -5.01 5.41
N SER A 42 -16.80 -5.53 5.34
CA SER A 42 -17.31 -6.56 6.28
C SER A 42 -17.12 -6.26 7.77
N GLY A 43 -17.11 -4.97 8.15
CA GLY A 43 -16.91 -4.50 9.54
C GLY A 43 -15.47 -4.17 9.92
N ASN A 44 -14.50 -4.43 9.04
CA ASN A 44 -13.10 -4.04 9.22
C ASN A 44 -12.81 -2.74 8.47
N ASN A 45 -11.93 -1.91 9.03
CA ASN A 45 -11.50 -0.67 8.40
C ASN A 45 -10.04 -0.78 8.00
N SER A 46 -9.73 -0.52 6.74
CA SER A 46 -8.36 -0.39 6.26
C SER A 46 -8.05 1.08 5.94
N PHE A 47 -6.81 1.47 6.20
CA PHE A 47 -6.34 2.84 6.03
C PHE A 47 -5.20 2.88 5.03
N SER A 48 -5.17 3.93 4.22
CA SER A 48 -4.09 4.19 3.26
C SER A 48 -3.84 5.69 3.14
N ILE A 49 -2.65 6.05 2.64
CA ILE A 49 -2.28 7.42 2.35
C ILE A 49 -2.40 7.63 0.84
N LEU A 50 -3.02 8.73 0.47
CA LEU A 50 -3.24 9.12 -0.91
C LEU A 50 -2.48 10.40 -1.22
N SER A 51 -1.86 10.48 -2.40
CA SER A 51 -1.49 11.77 -2.99
C SER A 51 -2.75 12.55 -3.37
N ALA A 52 -2.84 13.84 -3.09
CA ALA A 52 -3.94 14.66 -3.60
C ALA A 52 -3.89 14.83 -5.13
N LYS A 53 -2.73 14.55 -5.75
CA LYS A 53 -2.43 14.76 -7.16
C LYS A 53 -2.40 13.47 -7.96
N GLU A 54 -2.98 13.54 -9.16
CA GLU A 54 -2.88 12.56 -10.24
C GLU A 54 -3.27 11.11 -9.88
N LEU A 55 -4.13 10.92 -8.87
CA LEU A 55 -4.64 9.60 -8.56
C LEU A 55 -5.67 9.16 -9.59
N PRO A 56 -5.63 7.89 -10.02
CA PRO A 56 -6.70 7.36 -10.85
C PRO A 56 -7.98 7.25 -10.00
N ILE A 57 -9.10 7.74 -10.53
CA ILE A 57 -10.34 7.88 -9.77
C ILE A 57 -10.86 6.54 -9.21
N GLY A 58 -10.56 5.42 -9.87
CA GLY A 58 -10.85 4.07 -9.37
C GLY A 58 -10.22 3.77 -8.01
N ALA A 59 -9.03 4.33 -7.72
CA ALA A 59 -8.36 4.16 -6.44
C ALA A 59 -9.10 4.82 -5.27
N LEU A 60 -10.09 5.65 -5.54
CA LEU A 60 -10.95 6.29 -4.54
C LEU A 60 -12.28 5.56 -4.32
N ALA A 61 -12.58 4.53 -5.13
CA ALA A 61 -13.83 3.79 -5.05
C ALA A 61 -13.97 3.10 -3.68
N GLY A 62 -15.15 3.21 -3.08
CA GLY A 62 -15.44 2.63 -1.77
C GLY A 62 -14.68 3.28 -0.60
N LYS A 63 -13.93 4.37 -0.82
CA LYS A 63 -13.12 5.02 0.22
C LYS A 63 -13.76 6.32 0.71
N LYS A 64 -13.57 6.59 2.00
CA LYS A 64 -13.73 7.90 2.63
C LYS A 64 -12.38 8.60 2.67
N ILE A 65 -12.34 9.85 2.22
CA ILE A 65 -11.12 10.63 2.10
C ILE A 65 -11.16 11.78 3.09
N PHE A 66 -10.06 12.00 3.80
CA PHE A 66 -9.92 13.04 4.80
C PHE A 66 -8.65 13.86 4.54
N ASN A 67 -8.81 15.18 4.54
CA ASN A 67 -7.68 16.11 4.45
C ASN A 67 -7.17 16.53 5.83
N TYR A 68 -6.05 17.23 5.87
CA TYR A 68 -5.42 17.59 7.14
C TYR A 68 -6.28 18.54 7.99
N GLU A 69 -7.00 19.50 7.40
CA GLU A 69 -7.81 20.45 8.18
C GLU A 69 -8.91 19.73 8.97
N PHE A 70 -9.57 18.78 8.30
CA PHE A 70 -10.60 17.97 8.90
C PHE A 70 -10.01 17.09 10.01
N LEU A 71 -8.89 16.44 9.72
CA LEU A 71 -8.18 15.56 10.64
C LEU A 71 -7.66 16.30 11.88
N LEU A 72 -7.04 17.46 11.70
CA LEU A 72 -6.52 18.31 12.76
C LEU A 72 -7.64 18.75 13.72
N LYS A 73 -8.78 19.17 13.18
CA LYS A 73 -9.95 19.54 13.99
C LYS A 73 -10.44 18.37 14.84
N HIS A 74 -10.45 17.15 14.29
CA HIS A 74 -10.88 15.96 15.03
C HIS A 74 -9.84 15.54 16.07
N LEU A 75 -8.55 15.57 15.74
CA LEU A 75 -7.47 15.33 16.69
C LEU A 75 -7.59 16.28 17.90
N GLN A 76 -7.87 17.56 17.66
CA GLN A 76 -7.98 18.58 18.71
C GLN A 76 -9.23 18.45 19.59
N SER A 77 -10.35 17.96 19.06
CA SER A 77 -11.66 18.10 19.74
C SER A 77 -12.45 16.81 19.95
N ALA A 78 -12.22 15.77 19.15
CA ALA A 78 -13.01 14.54 19.23
C ALA A 78 -12.53 13.67 20.38
N THR A 79 -13.48 12.99 21.02
CA THR A 79 -13.24 12.06 22.13
C THR A 79 -12.52 10.79 21.66
N ALA A 80 -12.79 10.33 20.44
CA ALA A 80 -12.12 9.16 19.84
C ALA A 80 -10.59 9.33 19.69
N PHE A 81 -10.11 10.58 19.67
CA PHE A 81 -8.70 10.92 19.60
C PHE A 81 -8.11 11.38 20.92
N GLU A 82 -8.81 11.26 22.05
CA GLU A 82 -8.33 11.80 23.33
C GLU A 82 -6.99 11.22 23.76
N VAL A 83 -6.83 9.89 23.68
CA VAL A 83 -5.57 9.20 24.00
C VAL A 83 -4.43 9.68 23.10
N LEU A 84 -4.66 9.68 21.78
CA LEU A 84 -3.67 10.14 20.80
C LEU A 84 -3.32 11.62 20.99
N ARG A 85 -4.32 12.48 21.21
CA ARG A 85 -4.15 13.92 21.41
C ARG A 85 -3.24 14.18 22.61
N ASN A 86 -3.52 13.53 23.74
CA ASN A 86 -2.74 13.69 24.96
C ASN A 86 -1.29 13.23 24.72
N ALA A 87 -1.09 12.07 24.10
CA ALA A 87 0.24 11.54 23.76
C ALA A 87 1.05 12.48 22.84
N VAL A 88 0.40 13.08 21.83
CA VAL A 88 1.05 14.05 20.93
C VAL A 88 1.38 15.35 21.68
N GLN A 89 0.47 15.85 22.53
CA GLN A 89 0.65 17.11 23.29
C GLN A 89 1.79 17.05 24.32
N GLU A 90 2.11 15.86 24.83
CA GLU A 90 3.27 15.67 25.71
C GLU A 90 4.61 15.87 24.98
N ASN A 91 4.62 15.69 23.65
CA ASN A 91 5.83 15.73 22.83
C ASN A 91 5.93 17.00 21.98
N THR A 92 4.79 17.52 21.49
CA THR A 92 4.80 18.68 20.58
C THR A 92 3.48 19.46 20.61
N ASP A 93 3.52 20.71 20.14
CA ASP A 93 2.34 21.54 19.98
C ASP A 93 1.59 21.14 18.70
N ILE A 94 0.41 20.54 18.86
CA ILE A 94 -0.45 20.11 17.74
C ILE A 94 -0.68 21.23 16.72
N SER A 95 -0.74 22.49 17.15
CA SER A 95 -0.98 23.63 16.25
C SER A 95 0.21 23.95 15.33
N LYS A 96 1.40 23.42 15.63
CA LYS A 96 2.63 23.58 14.83
C LYS A 96 2.89 22.42 13.88
N LEU A 97 2.11 21.34 13.98
CA LEU A 97 2.26 20.20 13.10
C LEU A 97 1.91 20.59 11.66
N ASN A 98 2.79 20.25 10.73
CA ASN A 98 2.48 20.44 9.32
C ASN A 98 1.43 19.42 8.84
N GLN A 99 0.86 19.71 7.68
CA GLN A 99 -0.18 18.92 7.02
C GLN A 99 0.15 17.42 6.93
N LYS A 100 1.34 17.08 6.41
CA LYS A 100 1.77 15.67 6.24
C LYS A 100 1.86 14.95 7.59
N THR A 101 2.42 15.62 8.58
CA THR A 101 2.64 15.05 9.91
C THR A 101 1.31 14.71 10.60
N VAL A 102 0.29 15.56 10.48
CA VAL A 102 -1.06 15.27 11.03
C VAL A 102 -1.67 14.02 10.40
N VAL A 103 -1.57 13.88 9.08
CA VAL A 103 -2.09 12.71 8.35
C VAL A 103 -1.35 11.45 8.77
N LEU A 104 -0.02 11.51 8.88
CA LEU A 104 0.81 10.39 9.32
C LEU A 104 0.49 9.95 10.76
N ILE A 105 0.38 10.88 11.70
CA ILE A 105 0.03 10.60 13.09
C ILE A 105 -1.27 9.79 13.17
N ILE A 106 -2.29 10.21 12.42
CA ILE A 106 -3.59 9.54 12.44
C ILE A 106 -3.54 8.21 11.68
N TYR A 107 -2.81 8.14 10.57
CA TYR A 107 -2.58 6.89 9.85
C TYR A 107 -1.92 5.85 10.77
N PHE A 108 -0.84 6.19 11.46
CA PHE A 108 -0.14 5.30 12.39
C PHE A 108 -1.02 4.85 13.57
N TYR A 109 -1.86 5.74 14.08
CA TYR A 109 -2.80 5.39 15.15
C TYR A 109 -3.89 4.41 14.71
N PHE A 110 -4.28 4.45 13.43
CA PHE A 110 -5.37 3.63 12.91
C PHE A 110 -4.94 2.37 12.17
N THR A 111 -3.79 2.38 11.53
CA THR A 111 -3.34 1.26 10.72
C THR A 111 -3.16 0.00 11.56
N ASP A 112 -3.72 -1.11 11.08
CA ASP A 112 -3.51 -2.42 11.71
C ASP A 112 -2.21 -3.08 11.21
N THR A 113 -1.56 -2.49 10.20
CA THR A 113 -0.20 -2.86 9.79
C THR A 113 0.76 -2.60 10.94
N SER A 114 1.52 -3.62 11.33
CA SER A 114 2.57 -3.48 12.35
C SER A 114 3.75 -2.66 11.81
N LEU A 115 3.66 -1.35 11.91
CA LEU A 115 4.78 -0.43 11.65
C LEU A 115 5.67 -0.37 12.89
N SER A 116 6.98 -0.47 12.69
CA SER A 116 7.94 -0.30 13.78
C SER A 116 8.03 1.17 14.19
N VAL A 117 8.43 1.43 15.44
CA VAL A 117 8.71 2.80 15.91
C VAL A 117 9.78 3.46 15.06
N THR A 118 10.80 2.72 14.61
CA THR A 118 11.83 3.24 13.71
C THR A 118 11.25 3.67 12.36
N GLN A 119 10.41 2.85 11.74
CA GLN A 119 9.78 3.15 10.46
C GLN A 119 8.88 4.39 10.58
N MET A 120 8.10 4.48 11.66
CA MET A 120 7.31 5.66 11.98
C MET A 120 8.19 6.91 12.17
N THR A 121 9.32 6.76 12.87
CA THR A 121 10.31 7.84 13.09
C THR A 121 10.86 8.35 11.75
N ASP A 122 11.28 7.45 10.87
CA ASP A 122 11.77 7.79 9.53
C ASP A 122 10.74 8.58 8.72
N TRP A 123 9.48 8.17 8.76
CA TRP A 123 8.39 8.83 8.03
C TRP A 123 8.06 10.21 8.62
N LEU A 124 8.14 10.37 9.95
CA LEU A 124 8.00 11.68 10.60
C LEU A 124 9.15 12.62 10.25
N ILE A 125 10.38 12.12 10.18
CA ILE A 125 11.53 12.91 9.72
C ILE A 125 11.31 13.35 8.27
N GLU A 126 10.88 12.43 7.40
CA GLU A 126 10.56 12.73 6.00
C GLU A 126 9.40 13.74 5.85
N SER A 127 8.45 13.75 6.79
CA SER A 127 7.40 14.78 6.81
C SER A 127 7.87 16.13 7.37
N GLY A 128 9.10 16.23 7.88
CA GLY A 128 9.71 17.47 8.36
C GLY A 128 9.74 17.64 9.88
N VAL A 129 9.46 16.59 10.66
CA VAL A 129 9.70 16.60 12.11
C VAL A 129 11.20 16.53 12.37
N ALA A 130 11.68 17.25 13.38
CA ALA A 130 13.09 17.22 13.75
C ALA A 130 13.48 15.82 14.26
N ALA A 131 14.68 15.35 13.90
CA ALA A 131 15.13 13.99 14.19
C ALA A 131 15.21 13.66 15.69
N ASP A 132 15.45 14.67 16.54
CA ASP A 132 15.48 14.56 17.99
C ASP A 132 14.08 14.50 18.64
N GLU A 133 13.04 14.93 17.93
CA GLU A 133 11.64 14.87 18.39
C GLU A 133 10.89 13.64 17.82
N SER A 134 11.30 13.15 16.66
CA SER A 134 10.55 12.15 15.89
C SER A 134 10.43 10.79 16.59
N GLU A 135 11.47 10.32 17.29
CA GLU A 135 11.44 9.02 17.97
C GLU A 135 10.47 9.03 19.15
N ASN A 136 10.51 10.08 19.97
CA ASN A 136 9.60 10.24 21.09
C ASN A 136 8.14 10.36 20.63
N LEU A 137 7.91 11.13 19.55
CA LEU A 137 6.59 11.25 18.94
C LEU A 137 6.11 9.91 18.35
N ALA A 138 6.96 9.17 17.64
CA ALA A 138 6.64 7.85 17.11
C ALA A 138 6.27 6.86 18.21
N MET A 139 7.07 6.80 19.28
CA MET A 139 6.80 5.95 20.44
C MET A 139 5.47 6.33 21.11
N ALA A 140 5.19 7.62 21.29
CA ALA A 140 3.95 8.08 21.89
C ALA A 140 2.72 7.68 21.05
N ILE A 141 2.79 7.79 19.73
CA ILE A 141 1.72 7.35 18.82
C ILE A 141 1.55 5.82 18.89
N TYR A 142 2.66 5.07 18.87
CA TYR A 142 2.65 3.62 18.97
C TYR A 142 1.97 3.16 20.27
N LEU A 143 2.36 3.71 21.42
CA LEU A 143 1.75 3.39 22.71
C LEU A 143 0.27 3.78 22.74
N ALA A 144 -0.08 4.98 22.25
CA ALA A 144 -1.48 5.40 22.14
C ALA A 144 -2.31 4.43 21.28
N ALA A 145 -1.75 3.88 20.21
CA ALA A 145 -2.41 2.89 19.37
C ALA A 145 -2.64 1.55 20.10
N THR A 146 -1.75 1.16 21.03
CA THR A 146 -1.96 -0.05 21.86
C THR A 146 -3.04 0.13 22.93
N GLU A 147 -3.26 1.36 23.38
CA GLU A 147 -4.31 1.73 24.36
C GLU A 147 -5.63 2.11 23.67
N ARG A 148 -5.68 1.98 22.34
CA ARG A 148 -6.82 2.35 21.50
C ARG A 148 -8.08 1.60 21.93
N PRO A 149 -9.17 2.29 22.33
CA PRO A 149 -10.42 1.62 22.64
C PRO A 149 -10.99 0.90 21.39
N ASP A 150 -11.51 -0.31 21.55
CA ASP A 150 -12.18 -1.09 20.48
C ASP A 150 -13.33 -0.31 19.81
N ASP A 151 -13.88 0.68 20.51
CA ASP A 151 -15.04 1.50 20.14
C ASP A 151 -14.72 2.67 19.18
N ASN A 152 -13.47 2.79 18.69
CA ASN A 152 -13.05 3.84 17.74
C ASN A 152 -13.67 3.72 16.34
N SER A 153 -14.47 2.68 16.10
CA SER A 153 -15.49 2.65 15.06
C SER A 153 -16.38 3.91 15.08
N LYS A 154 -16.50 4.64 16.20
CA LYS A 154 -17.22 5.92 16.31
C LYS A 154 -16.71 7.02 15.38
N PHE A 155 -15.40 7.26 15.21
CA PHE A 155 -14.92 8.31 14.28
C PHE A 155 -15.39 8.04 12.84
N ILE A 156 -15.33 6.77 12.43
CA ILE A 156 -15.75 6.35 11.10
C ILE A 156 -17.28 6.33 11.01
N ASN A 157 -17.99 5.86 12.03
CA ASN A 157 -19.46 5.78 12.06
C ASN A 157 -20.12 7.16 12.15
N ASP A 158 -19.56 8.10 12.92
CA ASP A 158 -20.05 9.48 13.01
C ASP A 158 -19.93 10.22 11.66
N THR A 159 -19.00 9.78 10.81
CA THR A 159 -18.84 10.25 9.42
C THR A 159 -19.59 9.39 8.39
N GLN A 160 -20.35 8.36 8.79
CA GLN A 160 -21.16 7.50 7.89
C GLN A 160 -22.55 8.07 7.56
N ASN A 161 -23.07 9.02 8.33
CA ASN A 161 -24.45 9.47 8.14
C ASN A 161 -24.61 10.21 6.80
N ASP A 162 -25.35 9.59 5.88
CA ASP A 162 -26.01 10.16 4.68
C ASP A 162 -25.29 10.15 3.32
N ILE A 163 -24.16 9.46 3.12
CA ILE A 163 -23.53 9.38 1.77
C ILE A 163 -23.74 7.99 1.15
N SER A 164 -24.59 7.92 0.13
CA SER A 164 -24.67 6.76 -0.75
C SER A 164 -23.37 6.67 -1.55
N PHE A 165 -22.49 5.76 -1.17
CA PHE A 165 -21.32 5.43 -1.97
C PHE A 165 -21.78 4.92 -3.33
N SER A 166 -21.15 5.38 -4.42
CA SER A 166 -21.27 4.63 -5.67
C SER A 166 -20.72 3.24 -5.41
N SER A 167 -21.51 2.21 -5.71
CA SER A 167 -21.06 0.82 -5.66
C SER A 167 -19.69 0.70 -6.33
N GLU A 168 -18.82 -0.15 -5.76
CA GLU A 168 -17.56 -0.49 -6.40
C GLU A 168 -17.86 -0.85 -7.86
N PRO A 169 -17.26 -0.16 -8.84
CA PRO A 169 -17.59 -0.37 -10.24
C PRO A 169 -17.21 -1.79 -10.64
N ASP A 170 -18.10 -2.47 -11.35
CA ASP A 170 -17.84 -3.80 -11.90
C ASP A 170 -16.89 -3.65 -13.09
N PHE A 171 -15.67 -4.17 -12.96
CA PHE A 171 -14.65 -4.11 -14.00
C PHE A 171 -14.76 -5.34 -14.88
N THR A 172 -15.58 -5.27 -15.94
CA THR A 172 -15.72 -6.37 -16.90
C THR A 172 -14.40 -6.75 -17.61
N GLU A 173 -13.38 -5.88 -17.55
CA GLU A 173 -12.06 -6.07 -18.19
C GLU A 173 -11.02 -6.72 -17.26
N ILE A 174 -11.30 -6.82 -15.95
CA ILE A 174 -10.33 -7.28 -14.95
C ILE A 174 -10.92 -8.45 -14.19
N HIS A 175 -10.33 -9.63 -14.39
CA HIS A 175 -10.76 -10.82 -13.68
C HIS A 175 -10.08 -10.87 -12.31
N ARG A 176 -10.86 -11.02 -11.24
CA ARG A 176 -10.34 -11.16 -9.87
C ARG A 176 -10.26 -12.63 -9.49
N PHE A 177 -9.11 -13.04 -8.97
CA PHE A 177 -8.92 -14.37 -8.41
C PHE A 177 -8.85 -14.28 -6.89
N ASN A 178 -9.75 -15.00 -6.22
CA ASN A 178 -9.79 -15.05 -4.75
C ASN A 178 -8.99 -16.25 -4.21
N THR A 179 -8.71 -17.25 -5.05
CA THR A 179 -7.97 -18.46 -4.66
C THR A 179 -7.02 -18.91 -5.75
N VAL A 180 -5.99 -19.67 -5.36
CA VAL A 180 -5.11 -20.39 -6.29
C VAL A 180 -5.88 -21.33 -7.22
N ASN A 181 -6.97 -21.93 -6.75
CA ASN A 181 -7.80 -22.81 -7.57
C ASN A 181 -8.52 -22.03 -8.68
N ASP A 182 -9.00 -20.82 -8.40
CA ASP A 182 -9.62 -19.97 -9.43
C ASP A 182 -8.61 -19.63 -10.52
N PHE A 183 -7.38 -19.30 -10.13
CA PHE A 183 -6.28 -19.03 -11.05
C PHE A 183 -5.94 -20.24 -11.94
N PHE A 184 -5.76 -21.44 -11.37
CA PHE A 184 -5.37 -22.62 -12.14
C PHE A 184 -6.51 -23.24 -12.96
N ASN A 185 -7.77 -23.03 -12.56
CA ASN A 185 -8.93 -23.45 -13.35
C ASN A 185 -9.24 -22.47 -14.49
N HIS A 186 -8.69 -21.27 -14.46
CA HIS A 186 -8.87 -20.29 -15.51
C HIS A 186 -8.09 -20.65 -16.77
N THR A 187 -8.71 -20.40 -17.93
CA THR A 187 -8.05 -20.58 -19.22
C THR A 187 -7.51 -19.24 -19.71
N PHE A 188 -6.21 -19.05 -19.58
CA PHE A 188 -5.52 -17.87 -20.10
C PHE A 188 -5.43 -17.88 -21.63
N SER A 189 -5.34 -16.68 -22.22
CA SER A 189 -5.06 -16.53 -23.64
C SER A 189 -3.74 -17.22 -24.02
N ALA A 190 -3.75 -17.94 -25.15
CA ALA A 190 -2.58 -18.63 -25.67
C ALA A 190 -1.51 -17.68 -26.26
N GLU A 191 -1.85 -16.40 -26.39
CA GLU A 191 -0.95 -15.40 -26.96
C GLU A 191 0.02 -14.88 -25.89
N THR A 192 1.30 -15.22 -26.06
CA THR A 192 2.39 -14.80 -25.16
C THR A 192 2.45 -13.28 -25.05
N GLY A 193 2.58 -12.76 -23.83
CA GLY A 193 2.70 -11.32 -23.57
C GLY A 193 1.38 -10.54 -23.56
N LYS A 194 0.22 -11.21 -23.65
CA LYS A 194 -1.10 -10.55 -23.49
C LYS A 194 -1.62 -10.57 -22.07
N THR A 195 -1.31 -11.59 -21.28
CA THR A 195 -1.86 -11.76 -19.93
C THR A 195 -0.95 -11.12 -18.88
N ARG A 196 -1.51 -10.17 -18.13
CA ARG A 196 -0.85 -9.47 -17.03
C ARG A 196 -1.51 -9.78 -15.69
N LEU A 197 -0.67 -10.04 -14.71
CA LEU A 197 -1.03 -10.26 -13.32
C LEU A 197 -0.82 -8.95 -12.56
N LEU A 198 -1.81 -8.55 -11.77
CA LEU A 198 -1.80 -7.36 -10.93
C LEU A 198 -1.82 -7.80 -9.48
N PHE A 199 -1.02 -7.15 -8.64
CA PHE A 199 -0.86 -7.52 -7.23
C PHE A 199 -1.45 -6.47 -6.26
N ASP A 200 -1.93 -5.35 -6.79
CA ASP A 200 -2.64 -4.34 -6.02
C ASP A 200 -3.68 -3.56 -6.85
N ASP A 201 -4.62 -2.95 -6.15
CA ASP A 201 -5.64 -2.06 -6.72
C ASP A 201 -5.02 -0.83 -7.40
N TYR A 202 -3.84 -0.37 -6.97
CA TYR A 202 -3.22 0.82 -7.55
C TYR A 202 -2.76 0.55 -8.99
N GLN A 203 -2.14 -0.59 -9.27
CA GLN A 203 -1.76 -1.05 -10.61
C GLN A 203 -2.99 -1.21 -11.50
N GLN A 204 -4.09 -1.74 -10.94
CA GLN A 204 -5.37 -1.92 -11.62
C GLN A 204 -5.87 -0.62 -12.25
N TYR A 205 -5.65 0.52 -11.59
CA TYR A 205 -6.14 1.81 -12.04
C TYR A 205 -5.09 2.70 -12.71
N SER A 206 -3.80 2.44 -12.45
CA SER A 206 -2.70 3.30 -12.90
C SER A 206 -2.19 2.96 -14.30
N LYS A 207 -2.42 1.74 -14.79
CA LYS A 207 -2.06 1.33 -16.15
C LYS A 207 -3.32 1.37 -17.04
N PRO A 208 -3.49 2.41 -17.88
CA PRO A 208 -4.64 2.44 -18.78
C PRO A 208 -4.60 1.24 -19.72
N SER A 209 -5.78 0.67 -19.97
CA SER A 209 -6.09 -0.18 -21.11
C SER A 209 -5.77 0.58 -22.42
N GLY A 210 -4.49 0.60 -22.77
CA GLY A 210 -3.94 1.32 -23.93
C GLY A 210 -3.16 0.43 -24.90
N ASP A 211 -2.65 -0.71 -24.42
CA ASP A 211 -2.31 -1.83 -25.30
C ASP A 211 -3.59 -2.64 -25.51
N ASN A 212 -4.32 -2.35 -26.60
CA ASN A 212 -5.68 -2.82 -26.92
C ASN A 212 -5.91 -4.35 -26.95
N ASN A 213 -4.98 -5.18 -26.47
CA ASN A 213 -5.10 -6.63 -26.38
C ASN A 213 -4.51 -7.24 -25.09
N GLN A 214 -4.20 -6.45 -24.06
CA GLN A 214 -3.74 -7.01 -22.78
C GLN A 214 -4.95 -7.40 -21.90
N GLU A 215 -4.90 -8.60 -21.33
CA GLU A 215 -5.85 -9.11 -20.35
C GLU A 215 -5.26 -8.91 -18.95
N PHE A 216 -6.06 -8.35 -18.04
CA PHE A 216 -5.63 -8.06 -16.67
C PHE A 216 -6.31 -8.99 -15.68
N TYR A 217 -5.50 -9.56 -14.79
CA TYR A 217 -5.94 -10.48 -13.75
C TYR A 217 -5.44 -10.00 -12.40
N ASN A 218 -6.35 -9.68 -11.48
CA ASN A 218 -5.99 -9.27 -10.14
C ASN A 218 -5.76 -10.53 -9.27
N CYS A 219 -4.52 -10.69 -8.81
CA CYS A 219 -4.06 -11.76 -7.93
C CYS A 219 -3.91 -11.30 -6.47
N GLY A 220 -4.15 -10.02 -6.16
CA GLY A 220 -4.01 -9.43 -4.82
C GLY A 220 -4.88 -10.07 -3.74
N GLU A 221 -6.01 -10.66 -4.15
CA GLU A 221 -6.96 -11.34 -3.25
C GLU A 221 -6.57 -12.82 -2.98
N ILE A 222 -5.55 -13.36 -3.67
CA ILE A 222 -5.07 -14.74 -3.44
C ILE A 222 -4.21 -14.75 -2.17
N PRO A 223 -4.57 -15.52 -1.12
CA PRO A 223 -3.85 -15.52 0.16
C PRO A 223 -2.34 -15.83 0.04
N GLU A 224 -1.96 -16.72 -0.86
CA GLU A 224 -0.57 -17.11 -1.13
C GLU A 224 0.30 -15.97 -1.68
N THR A 225 -0.31 -14.87 -2.14
CA THR A 225 0.41 -13.70 -2.64
C THR A 225 0.62 -12.64 -1.56
N SER A 226 0.02 -12.78 -0.39
CA SER A 226 -0.10 -11.70 0.61
C SER A 226 0.51 -12.05 1.97
N PHE A 227 1.30 -13.12 2.07
CA PHE A 227 1.93 -13.50 3.33
C PHE A 227 3.34 -12.94 3.48
N LEU A 228 3.70 -12.65 4.73
CA LEU A 228 5.02 -12.24 5.14
C LEU A 228 5.55 -13.25 6.16
N VAL A 229 6.68 -13.86 5.87
CA VAL A 229 7.32 -14.84 6.77
C VAL A 229 8.79 -14.51 6.88
N GLU A 230 9.26 -14.43 8.11
CA GLU A 230 10.67 -14.30 8.43
C GLU A 230 11.16 -15.60 9.06
N ASP A 231 12.14 -16.26 8.41
CA ASP A 231 12.90 -17.38 8.97
C ASP A 231 14.33 -16.93 9.30
N HIS A 232 15.15 -17.79 9.91
CA HIS A 232 16.52 -17.50 10.33
C HIS A 232 17.41 -16.94 9.23
N ASN A 233 17.27 -17.44 8.00
CA ASN A 233 18.13 -17.07 6.87
C ASN A 233 17.38 -16.39 5.72
N HIS A 234 16.05 -16.39 5.73
CA HIS A 234 15.24 -15.97 4.59
C HIS A 234 14.11 -15.06 5.02
N LEU A 235 13.80 -14.08 4.17
CA LEU A 235 12.56 -13.34 4.17
C LEU A 235 11.72 -13.83 3.02
N ILE A 236 10.50 -14.25 3.31
CA ILE A 236 9.51 -14.63 2.32
C ILE A 236 8.44 -13.54 2.27
N LEU A 237 8.38 -12.84 1.15
CA LEU A 237 7.64 -11.60 1.00
C LEU A 237 6.61 -11.74 -0.12
N GLY A 238 5.34 -11.82 0.23
CA GLY A 238 4.24 -11.88 -0.72
C GLY A 238 4.27 -10.73 -1.72
N LEU A 239 4.04 -11.04 -3.00
CA LEU A 239 4.04 -10.04 -4.07
C LEU A 239 2.89 -9.02 -3.94
N SER A 240 1.81 -9.36 -3.25
CA SER A 240 0.65 -8.49 -3.01
C SER A 240 0.73 -7.72 -1.69
N CYS A 241 1.74 -7.98 -0.85
CA CYS A 241 1.96 -7.20 0.36
C CYS A 241 2.30 -5.75 0.00
N SER A 242 1.74 -4.80 0.75
CA SER A 242 2.06 -3.39 0.58
C SER A 242 3.53 -3.13 0.91
N LEU A 243 4.10 -2.11 0.28
CA LEU A 243 5.48 -1.71 0.57
C LEU A 243 5.67 -1.32 2.05
N ALA A 244 4.66 -0.73 2.70
CA ALA A 244 4.71 -0.39 4.12
C ALA A 244 4.92 -1.64 5.00
N GLU A 245 4.22 -2.74 4.70
CA GLU A 245 4.39 -4.01 5.41
C GLU A 245 5.72 -4.67 5.10
N VAL A 246 6.17 -4.60 3.84
CA VAL A 246 7.45 -5.18 3.43
C VAL A 246 8.64 -4.43 4.04
N MET A 247 8.55 -3.10 4.13
CA MET A 247 9.56 -2.26 4.74
C MET A 247 9.77 -2.57 6.22
N SER A 248 8.73 -2.93 6.99
CA SER A 248 8.87 -3.21 8.42
C SER A 248 9.76 -4.44 8.70
N ILE A 249 9.85 -5.37 7.76
CA ILE A 249 10.70 -6.57 7.84
C ILE A 249 12.09 -6.29 7.30
N TYR A 250 12.20 -5.51 6.23
CA TYR A 250 13.50 -5.19 5.62
C TYR A 250 14.38 -4.30 6.48
N GLU A 251 13.80 -3.46 7.34
CA GLU A 251 14.54 -2.53 8.19
C GLU A 251 15.78 -3.15 8.83
N PHE A 252 15.65 -4.38 9.35
CA PHE A 252 16.76 -5.09 10.01
C PHE A 252 17.42 -6.15 9.13
N SER A 253 16.66 -6.76 8.22
CA SER A 253 17.10 -7.96 7.50
C SER A 253 17.72 -7.67 6.12
N ALA A 254 17.36 -6.55 5.49
CA ALA A 254 17.97 -6.05 4.25
C ALA A 254 17.84 -4.51 4.17
N PRO A 255 18.61 -3.76 5.00
CA PRO A 255 18.48 -2.31 5.13
C PRO A 255 18.75 -1.55 3.82
N GLU A 256 19.51 -2.13 2.89
CA GLU A 256 19.75 -1.59 1.56
C GLU A 256 18.48 -1.58 0.71
N ILE A 257 17.67 -2.65 0.78
CA ILE A 257 16.38 -2.73 0.09
C ILE A 257 15.39 -1.77 0.76
N TYR A 258 15.37 -1.71 2.10
CA TYR A 258 14.56 -0.73 2.84
C TYR A 258 14.86 0.71 2.38
N SER A 259 16.15 1.07 2.33
CA SER A 259 16.60 2.40 1.90
C SER A 259 16.24 2.67 0.44
N PHE A 260 16.37 1.65 -0.43
CA PHE A 260 16.00 1.75 -1.83
C PHE A 260 14.50 2.03 -2.01
N ILE A 261 13.63 1.27 -1.34
CA ILE A 261 12.18 1.48 -1.38
C ILE A 261 11.87 2.90 -0.91
N ARG A 262 12.42 3.33 0.23
CA ARG A 262 12.19 4.67 0.79
C ARG A 262 12.57 5.78 -0.20
N GLN A 263 13.69 5.66 -0.90
CA GLN A 263 14.15 6.69 -1.85
C GLN A 263 13.31 6.76 -3.13
N HIS A 264 12.64 5.67 -3.52
CA HIS A 264 11.89 5.57 -4.78
C HIS A 264 10.37 5.52 -4.58
N SER A 265 9.88 5.77 -3.36
CA SER A 265 8.45 5.71 -3.05
C SER A 265 8.02 6.89 -2.18
N SER A 266 6.88 7.49 -2.52
CA SER A 266 6.19 8.44 -1.65
C SER A 266 5.44 7.71 -0.52
N PHE A 267 4.94 8.44 0.49
CA PHE A 267 4.03 7.85 1.48
C PHE A 267 2.81 7.17 0.84
N SER A 268 2.30 7.72 -0.27
CA SER A 268 1.18 7.13 -0.97
C SER A 268 1.55 5.82 -1.65
N ASP A 269 2.69 5.78 -2.35
CA ASP A 269 3.21 4.54 -2.95
C ASP A 269 3.42 3.47 -1.88
N ARG A 270 3.97 3.83 -0.72
CA ARG A 270 4.26 2.87 0.35
C ARG A 270 3.00 2.17 0.87
N THR A 271 1.87 2.85 0.88
CA THR A 271 0.61 2.32 1.43
C THR A 271 -0.33 1.72 0.39
N LEU A 272 -0.13 2.02 -0.90
CA LEU A 272 -1.02 1.56 -1.98
C LEU A 272 -0.39 0.55 -2.93
N LYS A 273 0.93 0.66 -3.17
CA LYS A 273 1.65 -0.19 -4.11
C LYS A 273 2.08 -1.47 -3.39
N SER A 274 1.88 -2.59 -4.04
CA SER A 274 2.40 -3.88 -3.59
C SER A 274 3.88 -4.02 -3.93
N LEU A 275 4.55 -4.99 -3.33
CA LEU A 275 5.91 -5.40 -3.70
C LEU A 275 5.99 -5.74 -5.20
N GLY A 276 5.05 -6.53 -5.70
CA GLY A 276 4.90 -6.86 -7.11
C GLY A 276 4.63 -5.63 -7.99
N GLY A 277 3.96 -4.61 -7.48
CA GLY A 277 3.84 -3.35 -8.20
C GLY A 277 5.17 -2.60 -8.32
N PHE A 278 5.89 -2.51 -7.21
CA PHE A 278 7.15 -1.79 -7.12
C PHE A 278 8.29 -2.45 -7.89
N LEU A 279 8.41 -3.78 -7.78
CA LEU A 279 9.44 -4.54 -8.51
C LEU A 279 9.32 -4.29 -10.03
N GLU A 280 8.12 -4.05 -10.56
CA GLU A 280 7.89 -3.96 -12.01
C GLU A 280 8.38 -2.63 -12.56
N GLU A 281 8.19 -1.59 -11.77
CA GLU A 281 8.60 -0.24 -12.09
C GLU A 281 10.11 -0.07 -11.94
N PHE A 282 10.71 -0.67 -10.91
CA PHE A 282 12.12 -0.49 -10.56
C PHE A 282 13.00 -1.72 -10.82
N TYR A 283 12.54 -2.66 -11.65
CA TYR A 283 13.19 -3.97 -11.84
C TYR A 283 14.70 -3.88 -12.11
N SER A 284 15.11 -3.06 -13.10
CA SER A 284 16.52 -2.91 -13.47
C SER A 284 17.37 -2.32 -12.34
N GLU A 285 16.83 -1.35 -11.61
CA GLU A 285 17.55 -0.68 -10.52
C GLU A 285 17.70 -1.59 -9.30
N ILE A 286 16.70 -2.46 -9.07
CA ILE A 286 16.79 -3.50 -8.05
C ILE A 286 17.84 -4.54 -8.43
N LEU A 287 17.91 -4.98 -9.68
CA LEU A 287 18.99 -5.88 -10.11
C LEU A 287 20.38 -5.27 -9.87
N ASP A 288 20.55 -3.99 -10.19
CA ASP A 288 21.80 -3.26 -9.93
C ASP A 288 22.12 -3.17 -8.43
N LEU A 289 21.10 -2.98 -7.59
CA LEU A 289 21.26 -2.98 -6.13
C LEU A 289 21.70 -4.35 -5.61
N LEU A 290 21.07 -5.42 -6.07
CA LEU A 290 21.39 -6.78 -5.67
C LEU A 290 22.81 -7.18 -6.09
N ASP A 291 23.25 -6.80 -7.29
CA ASP A 291 24.62 -7.04 -7.76
C ASP A 291 25.65 -6.31 -6.88
N LYS A 292 25.39 -5.05 -6.51
CA LYS A 292 26.29 -4.26 -5.65
C LYS A 292 26.35 -4.75 -4.22
N THR A 293 25.25 -5.24 -3.67
CA THR A 293 25.13 -5.63 -2.27
C THR A 293 25.41 -7.11 -2.04
N GLY A 294 25.36 -7.93 -3.10
CA GLY A 294 25.46 -9.38 -2.99
C GLY A 294 24.23 -10.05 -2.38
N ILE A 295 23.11 -9.32 -2.23
CA ILE A 295 21.87 -9.88 -1.69
C ILE A 295 21.26 -10.82 -2.73
N HIS A 296 21.01 -12.07 -2.33
CA HIS A 296 20.38 -13.06 -3.19
C HIS A 296 18.86 -13.01 -3.05
N CYS A 297 18.20 -12.73 -4.18
CA CYS A 297 16.74 -12.70 -4.27
C CYS A 297 16.25 -13.66 -5.35
N SER A 298 15.13 -14.32 -5.07
CA SER A 298 14.43 -15.18 -6.03
C SER A 298 12.93 -14.94 -6.01
N ILE A 299 12.28 -15.12 -7.15
CA ILE A 299 10.82 -15.19 -7.25
C ILE A 299 10.41 -16.65 -7.17
N LYS A 300 9.39 -16.91 -6.36
CA LYS A 300 8.84 -18.24 -6.16
C LYS A 300 7.54 -18.34 -6.93
N LEU A 301 7.48 -19.40 -7.71
CA LEU A 301 6.38 -19.72 -8.59
C LEU A 301 5.65 -20.93 -8.03
N LEU A 302 4.35 -20.83 -7.83
CA LEU A 302 3.50 -21.94 -7.44
C LEU A 302 2.99 -22.66 -8.69
N ASP A 303 3.06 -23.99 -8.71
CA ASP A 303 2.44 -24.82 -9.76
C ASP A 303 1.04 -25.29 -9.38
N ASN A 304 0.34 -25.95 -10.30
CA ASN A 304 -1.01 -26.49 -10.08
C ASN A 304 -1.08 -27.65 -9.06
N GLN A 305 0.07 -28.16 -8.60
CA GLN A 305 0.18 -29.14 -7.51
C GLN A 305 0.56 -28.48 -6.19
N HIS A 306 0.54 -27.14 -6.12
CA HIS A 306 0.96 -26.34 -4.97
C HIS A 306 2.44 -26.54 -4.58
N LYS A 307 3.28 -26.92 -5.54
CA LYS A 307 4.73 -26.99 -5.36
C LYS A 307 5.36 -25.69 -5.81
N THR A 308 6.41 -25.29 -5.12
CA THR A 308 7.14 -24.06 -5.42
C THR A 308 8.37 -24.35 -6.27
N VAL A 309 8.56 -23.53 -7.30
CA VAL A 309 9.78 -23.46 -8.11
C VAL A 309 10.43 -22.11 -7.88
N SER A 310 11.75 -22.09 -7.73
CA SER A 310 12.51 -20.88 -7.47
C SER A 310 13.22 -20.42 -8.73
N ILE A 311 13.10 -19.14 -9.07
CA ILE A 311 13.84 -18.50 -10.15
C ILE A 311 14.59 -17.31 -9.57
N GLY A 312 15.91 -17.26 -9.75
CA GLY A 312 16.69 -16.10 -9.32
C GLY A 312 16.18 -14.82 -9.99
N LEU A 313 16.14 -13.71 -9.26
CA LEU A 313 15.59 -12.47 -9.82
C LEU A 313 16.39 -12.02 -11.06
N ILE A 314 17.71 -12.22 -11.08
CA ILE A 314 18.61 -11.95 -12.21
C ILE A 314 18.29 -12.84 -13.43
N ASP A 315 17.86 -14.08 -13.18
CA ASP A 315 17.51 -15.05 -14.22
C ASP A 315 16.10 -14.82 -14.78
N PHE A 316 15.33 -13.92 -14.16
CA PHE A 316 14.01 -13.50 -14.63
C PHE A 316 14.12 -12.56 -15.84
N ASN A 317 14.92 -12.94 -16.83
CA ASN A 317 15.09 -12.21 -18.09
C ASN A 317 14.01 -12.63 -19.09
N THR A 318 12.74 -12.50 -18.71
CA THR A 318 11.65 -12.62 -19.69
C THR A 318 11.57 -11.31 -20.46
N ALA A 319 11.31 -11.37 -21.77
CA ALA A 319 11.12 -10.17 -22.60
C ALA A 319 9.93 -9.28 -22.15
N TYR A 320 9.17 -9.73 -21.16
CA TYR A 320 7.93 -9.12 -20.71
C TYR A 320 7.98 -8.70 -19.22
N GLY A 321 8.86 -9.26 -18.38
CA GLY A 321 8.91 -8.99 -16.93
C GLY A 321 8.07 -9.96 -16.09
N PHE A 322 8.09 -9.81 -14.76
CA PHE A 322 7.49 -10.78 -13.81
C PHE A 322 5.97 -10.67 -13.64
N SER A 323 5.38 -9.56 -14.04
CA SER A 323 3.93 -9.36 -13.99
C SER A 323 3.21 -10.03 -15.16
N PHE A 324 3.91 -10.78 -16.01
CA PHE A 324 3.31 -11.51 -17.12
C PHE A 324 3.11 -12.97 -16.77
N TYR A 325 1.99 -13.51 -17.24
CA TYR A 325 1.64 -14.90 -16.98
C TYR A 325 2.70 -15.88 -17.51
N ILE A 326 3.07 -16.81 -16.64
CA ILE A 326 3.97 -17.92 -16.96
C ILE A 326 3.11 -19.18 -17.06
N PRO A 327 3.06 -19.86 -18.21
CA PRO A 327 2.22 -21.04 -18.39
C PRO A 327 2.41 -22.09 -17.28
N GLY A 328 1.33 -22.36 -16.55
CA GLY A 328 1.29 -23.35 -15.47
C GLY A 328 1.79 -22.86 -14.10
N TYR A 329 2.16 -21.57 -13.97
CA TYR A 329 2.74 -21.03 -12.74
C TYR A 329 2.08 -19.72 -12.31
N LEU A 330 1.92 -19.56 -11.00
CA LEU A 330 1.54 -18.30 -10.34
C LEU A 330 2.76 -17.73 -9.58
N PRO A 331 3.26 -16.53 -9.92
CA PRO A 331 4.20 -15.82 -9.05
C PRO A 331 3.52 -15.45 -7.73
N VAL A 332 4.13 -15.83 -6.61
CA VAL A 332 3.50 -15.71 -5.28
C VAL A 332 4.30 -14.83 -4.32
N PHE A 333 5.60 -15.07 -4.19
CA PHE A 333 6.44 -14.34 -3.23
C PHE A 333 7.87 -14.20 -3.71
N MET A 334 8.53 -13.17 -3.19
CA MET A 334 9.96 -12.96 -3.27
C MET A 334 10.63 -13.59 -2.05
N ASP A 335 11.66 -14.41 -2.28
CA ASP A 335 12.52 -15.00 -1.25
C ASP A 335 13.86 -14.27 -1.27
N VAL A 336 14.20 -13.64 -0.14
CA VAL A 336 15.42 -12.86 0.05
C VAL A 336 16.29 -13.53 1.10
N GLU A 337 17.53 -13.88 0.75
CA GLU A 337 18.52 -14.33 1.72
C GLU A 337 18.94 -13.15 2.59
N LYS A 338 18.83 -13.31 3.91
CA LYS A 338 19.27 -12.29 4.88
C LYS A 338 20.77 -12.10 4.77
N ALA A 339 21.22 -10.85 4.83
CA ALA A 339 22.64 -10.56 4.97
C ALA A 339 23.16 -11.28 6.23
N ARG A 340 24.14 -12.18 6.07
CA ARG A 340 24.78 -12.81 7.22
C ARG A 340 25.45 -11.72 8.03
N GLN A 341 24.97 -11.47 9.24
CA GLN A 341 25.74 -10.70 10.22
C GLN A 341 27.03 -11.48 10.49
N THR A 342 28.13 -11.08 9.86
CA THR A 342 29.46 -11.46 10.30
C THR A 342 29.66 -10.80 11.65
N PHE A 343 29.41 -11.56 12.72
CA PHE A 343 29.89 -11.20 14.04
C PHE A 343 31.42 -11.29 13.99
N ASP A 344 32.07 -10.15 13.79
CA ASP A 344 33.52 -10.01 13.98
C ASP A 344 33.89 -10.06 15.47
#